data_AF-A0A7V4D7C8-F1
#
_entry.id   AF-A0A7V4D7C8-F1
#
_cell.length_a   1.000
_cell.length_b   1.000
_cell.length_c   1.000
_cell.angle_alpha   90.00
_cell.angle_beta   90.00
_cell.angle_gamma   90.00
#
_symmetry.space_group_name_H-M   'P 1'
#
loop_
_entity.id
_entity.type
_entity.pdbx_description
1 polymer ?
#
loop_
_entity_poly.entity_id
_entity_poly.type
_entity_poly.pdbx_seq_one_letter_code
_entity_poly.pdbx_strand_id
1 'polypeptide(L)'
;MFSISFSSLTFSQILIDDGPIIIKNKNRLIPEYVIHGNSWDHRILTYWFANGTIDIEGDNEKDAIRAAMSIWENQTDILFLEVCDSIFADI
;
A
#
# COMPACT_ATOMS: atom_id res chain seq x y z
N MET A 1 12.14 8.75 37.48
CA MET A 1 11.94 9.95 36.65
C MET A 1 12.48 9.63 35.26
N PHE A 2 11.73 10.02 34.22
CA PHE A 2 11.70 9.52 32.84
C PHE A 2 13.01 9.09 32.16
N SER A 3 12.90 8.02 31.37
CA SER A 3 13.88 7.49 30.40
C SER A 3 13.40 7.82 28.98
N ILE A 4 14.29 8.14 28.02
CA ILE A 4 14.10 7.72 26.61
C ILE A 4 15.46 7.46 25.95
N SER A 5 15.59 6.25 25.45
CA SER A 5 16.66 5.70 24.61
C SER A 5 16.53 6.22 23.16
N PHE A 6 17.65 6.49 22.49
CA PHE A 6 17.70 6.68 21.03
C PHE A 6 18.35 5.45 20.41
N SER A 7 17.58 4.62 19.70
CA SER A 7 18.13 3.54 18.86
C SER A 7 17.76 3.75 17.39
N SER A 8 18.81 4.00 16.62
CA SER A 8 18.98 4.06 15.15
C SER A 8 17.84 3.51 14.29
N LEU A 9 17.23 4.38 13.47
CA LEU A 9 16.44 3.98 12.30
C LEU A 9 17.38 3.91 11.08
N THR A 10 17.71 2.70 10.65
CA THR A 10 18.33 2.48 9.33
C THR A 10 17.23 2.56 8.27
N PHE A 11 17.23 3.63 7.47
CA PHE A 11 16.45 3.68 6.24
C PHE A 11 17.27 3.03 5.11
N SER A 12 16.74 1.97 4.50
CA SER A 12 17.25 1.48 3.24
C SER A 12 16.85 2.46 2.13
N GLN A 13 17.83 2.83 1.31
CA GLN A 13 17.66 3.72 0.17
C GLN A 13 17.18 2.88 -1.02
N ILE A 14 15.99 3.20 -1.55
CA ILE A 14 15.52 2.64 -2.82
C ILE A 14 16.30 3.36 -3.94
N LEU A 15 17.11 2.60 -4.68
CA LEU A 15 17.88 3.06 -5.82
C LEU A 15 16.93 3.39 -6.98
N ILE A 16 16.65 4.67 -7.20
CA ILE A 16 16.01 5.16 -8.43
C ILE A 16 16.90 6.27 -8.99
N ASP A 17 17.49 6.00 -10.15
CA ASP A 17 18.11 6.89 -11.14
C ASP A 17 18.64 8.28 -10.65
N ASP A 18 19.97 8.37 -10.54
CA ASP A 18 20.74 9.54 -10.08
C ASP A 18 20.81 10.69 -11.11
N GLY A 19 19.65 11.20 -11.54
CA GLY A 19 19.57 12.57 -12.05
C GLY A 19 19.81 13.57 -10.90
N PRO A 20 20.55 14.68 -11.11
CA PRO A 20 20.76 15.66 -10.05
C PRO A 20 19.42 16.22 -9.58
N ILE A 21 19.08 15.97 -8.32
CA ILE A 21 17.91 16.58 -7.67
C ILE A 21 18.20 18.07 -7.52
N ILE A 22 17.72 18.89 -8.45
CA ILE A 22 17.75 20.34 -8.33
C ILE A 22 16.63 20.75 -7.36
N ILE A 23 16.94 20.80 -6.06
CA ILE A 23 16.01 21.24 -5.02
C ILE A 23 15.85 22.77 -5.10
N LYS A 24 14.90 23.26 -5.91
CA LYS A 24 14.54 24.70 -5.93
C LYS A 24 13.62 25.13 -4.78
N ASN A 25 13.25 24.25 -3.85
CA ASN A 25 12.49 24.66 -2.68
C ASN A 25 12.69 23.68 -1.51
N LYS A 26 13.35 24.13 -0.45
CA LYS A 26 13.77 23.31 0.70
C LYS A 26 12.61 22.86 1.62
N ASN A 27 11.35 23.12 1.23
CA ASN A 27 10.17 22.96 2.09
C ASN A 27 9.20 21.84 1.67
N ARG A 28 9.53 20.99 0.69
CA ARG A 28 8.65 19.88 0.31
C ARG A 28 9.44 18.59 0.07
N LEU A 29 9.86 17.95 1.17
CA LEU A 29 10.26 16.53 1.19
C LEU A 29 9.14 15.66 1.76
N ILE A 30 7.89 16.05 1.54
CA ILE A 30 6.72 15.28 1.95
C ILE A 30 6.03 14.87 0.64
N PRO A 31 5.84 13.57 0.35
CA PRO A 31 4.97 13.18 -0.75
C PRO A 31 3.64 13.92 -0.57
N GLU A 32 3.31 14.77 -1.52
CA GLU A 32 2.05 15.52 -1.51
C GLU A 32 0.95 14.52 -1.80
N TYR A 33 0.28 14.04 -0.75
CA TYR A 33 -0.94 13.26 -0.90
C TYR A 33 -2.02 14.19 -1.45
N VAL A 34 -2.20 14.16 -2.77
CA VAL A 34 -3.31 14.85 -3.42
C VAL A 34 -4.51 13.91 -3.35
N ILE A 35 -5.54 14.32 -2.62
CA ILE A 35 -6.84 13.64 -2.65
C ILE A 35 -7.34 13.73 -4.09
N HIS A 36 -7.41 12.60 -4.80
CA HIS A 36 -7.87 12.54 -6.20
C HIS A 36 -9.38 12.81 -6.35
N GLY A 37 -10.07 13.16 -5.26
CA GLY A 37 -11.51 13.44 -5.23
C GLY A 37 -12.39 12.19 -5.35
N ASN A 38 -11.81 11.03 -5.61
CA ASN A 38 -12.52 9.76 -5.69
C ASN A 38 -12.54 9.07 -4.32
N SER A 39 -13.70 8.51 -4.00
CA SER A 39 -13.92 7.71 -2.80
C SER A 39 -14.85 6.57 -3.12
N TRP A 40 -14.66 5.44 -2.44
CA TRP A 40 -15.65 4.38 -2.41
C TRP A 40 -16.90 4.84 -1.64
N ASP A 41 -18.08 4.56 -2.19
CA ASP A 41 -19.37 4.91 -1.57
C ASP A 41 -19.76 3.93 -0.45
N HIS A 42 -19.03 2.82 -0.32
CA HIS A 42 -19.21 1.82 0.73
C HIS A 42 -17.87 1.45 1.39
N ARG A 43 -17.93 0.68 2.47
CA ARG A 43 -16.77 0.32 3.30
C ARG A 43 -16.29 -1.12 3.13
N ILE A 44 -17.14 -1.99 2.59
CA ILE A 44 -16.79 -3.39 2.34
C ILE A 44 -16.52 -3.54 0.84
N LEU A 45 -15.27 -3.40 0.44
CA LEU A 45 -14.87 -3.56 -0.96
C LEU A 45 -14.74 -5.04 -1.27
N THR A 46 -15.36 -5.49 -2.36
CA THR A 46 -15.20 -6.85 -2.84
C THR A 46 -14.05 -6.93 -3.86
N TYR A 47 -13.28 -8.01 -3.83
CA TYR A 47 -12.23 -8.25 -4.82
C TYR A 47 -12.23 -9.68 -5.33
N TRP A 48 -11.76 -9.88 -6.56
CA TRP A 48 -11.59 -11.22 -7.14
C TRP A 48 -10.15 -11.44 -7.60
N PHE A 49 -9.52 -12.49 -7.09
CA PHE A 49 -8.18 -12.88 -7.54
C PHE A 49 -8.28 -13.67 -8.86
N ALA A 50 -8.09 -12.96 -9.98
CA ALA A 50 -8.27 -13.51 -11.32
C ALA A 50 -7.22 -14.58 -11.68
N ASN A 51 -5.94 -14.23 -11.53
CA ASN A 51 -4.81 -15.09 -11.87
C ASN A 51 -3.54 -14.56 -11.20
N GLY A 52 -2.60 -15.45 -10.94
CA GLY A 52 -1.25 -15.10 -10.52
C GLY A 52 -0.24 -15.09 -11.68
N THR A 53 1.03 -14.92 -11.31
CA THR A 53 2.22 -15.08 -12.15
C THR A 53 2.86 -16.45 -11.96
N ILE A 54 3.61 -16.90 -12.97
CA ILE A 54 4.43 -18.11 -12.90
C ILE A 54 5.71 -17.93 -12.07
N ASP A 55 6.10 -16.68 -11.80
CA ASP A 55 7.31 -16.35 -11.04
C ASP A 55 7.15 -16.58 -9.54
N ILE A 56 5.91 -16.67 -9.06
CA ILE A 56 5.54 -16.83 -7.66
C ILE A 56 4.73 -18.13 -7.56
N GLU A 57 5.26 -19.08 -6.81
CA GLU A 57 4.66 -20.42 -6.73
C GLU A 57 3.38 -20.42 -5.89
N GLY A 58 2.37 -21.18 -6.35
CA GLY A 58 1.15 -21.47 -5.60
C GLY A 58 0.33 -20.22 -5.27
N ASP A 59 -0.21 -20.17 -4.04
CA ASP A 59 -1.06 -19.08 -3.57
C ASP A 59 -0.27 -17.91 -2.96
N ASN A 60 1.06 -17.90 -3.06
CA ASN A 60 1.89 -16.87 -2.42
C ASN A 60 1.57 -15.46 -2.91
N GLU A 61 1.22 -15.29 -4.19
CA GLU A 61 0.80 -13.98 -4.71
C GLU A 61 -0.57 -13.58 -4.17
N LYS A 62 -1.50 -14.53 -4.12
CA LYS A 62 -2.83 -14.31 -3.53
C LYS A 62 -2.71 -13.90 -2.06
N ASP A 63 -1.85 -14.56 -1.30
CA ASP A 63 -1.56 -14.24 0.09
C ASP A 63 -0.85 -12.89 0.25
N ALA A 64 0.02 -12.52 -0.69
CA ALA A 64 0.62 -11.19 -0.74
C ALA A 64 -0.43 -10.09 -0.97
N ILE A 65 -1.40 -10.32 -1.87
CA ILE A 65 -2.52 -9.40 -2.10
C ILE A 65 -3.39 -9.26 -0.83
N ARG A 66 -3.71 -10.37 -0.15
CA ARG A 66 -4.43 -10.34 1.13
C ARG A 66 -3.68 -9.56 2.20
N ALA A 67 -2.36 -9.77 2.31
CA ALA A 67 -1.53 -9.04 3.25
C ALA A 67 -1.50 -7.54 2.92
N ALA A 68 -1.42 -7.17 1.65
CA ALA A 68 -1.48 -5.79 1.21
C ALA A 68 -2.81 -5.11 1.56
N MET A 69 -3.94 -5.81 1.36
CA MET A 69 -5.27 -5.33 1.74
C MET A 69 -5.37 -5.11 3.26
N SER A 70 -4.87 -6.04 4.07
CA SER A 70 -4.86 -5.91 5.54
C SER A 70 -4.10 -4.67 6.04
N ILE A 71 -3.05 -4.24 5.34
CA ILE A 71 -2.35 -2.99 5.68
C ILE A 71 -3.31 -1.79 5.61
N TRP A 72 -4.17 -1.75 4.59
CA TRP A 72 -5.17 -0.69 4.44
C TRP A 72 -6.29 -0.78 5.47
N GLU A 73 -6.79 -1.99 5.75
CA GLU A 73 -7.79 -2.22 6.80
C GLU A 73 -7.29 -1.73 8.17
N ASN A 74 -6.02 -1.94 8.48
CA ASN A 74 -5.44 -1.52 9.76
C ASN A 74 -5.33 0.00 9.92
N GLN A 75 -5.40 0.77 8.84
CA GLN A 75 -5.27 2.24 8.85
C GLN A 75 -6.59 2.97 8.57
N THR A 76 -7.64 2.23 8.18
CA THR A 76 -8.90 2.80 7.72
C THR A 76 -10.08 2.03 8.29
N ASP A 77 -11.30 2.47 7.96
CA ASP A 77 -12.53 1.73 8.29
C ASP A 77 -13.03 0.91 7.08
N ILE A 78 -12.13 0.58 6.14
CA ILE A 78 -12.43 -0.23 4.96
C ILE A 78 -12.14 -1.70 5.30
N LEU A 79 -12.96 -2.59 4.77
CA LEU A 79 -12.80 -4.04 4.80
C LEU A 79 -12.75 -4.59 3.38
N PHE A 80 -11.93 -5.61 3.15
CA PHE A 80 -11.83 -6.30 1.87
C PHE A 80 -12.42 -7.71 1.96
N LEU A 81 -13.33 -8.04 1.05
CA LEU A 81 -13.96 -9.34 0.96
C LEU A 81 -13.61 -10.01 -0.38
N GLU A 82 -12.98 -11.17 -0.32
CA GLU A 82 -12.72 -11.96 -1.53
C GLU A 82 -14.02 -12.62 -2.01
N VAL A 83 -14.38 -12.43 -3.28
CA VAL A 83 -15.53 -13.09 -3.93
C VAL A 83 -15.07 -14.16 -4.91
N CYS A 84 -15.97 -15.09 -5.27
CA CYS A 84 -15.64 -16.20 -6.16
C CYS A 84 -15.72 -15.84 -7.66
N ASP A 85 -16.26 -14.68 -8.02
CA ASP A 85 -16.48 -14.26 -9.41
C ASP A 85 -16.26 -12.75 -9.57
N SER A 86 -15.57 -12.38 -10.64
CA SER A 86 -15.35 -11.02 -11.12
C SER A 86 -16.61 -10.15 -11.20
N ILE A 87 -17.77 -10.74 -11.50
CA ILE A 87 -19.03 -9.99 -11.67
C ILE A 87 -19.47 -9.33 -10.36
N PHE A 88 -19.02 -9.84 -9.22
CA PHE A 88 -19.36 -9.32 -7.90
C PHE A 88 -18.21 -8.52 -7.25
N ALA A 89 -17.11 -8.29 -7.98
CA ALA A 89 -15.92 -7.62 -7.46
C ALA A 89 -15.89 -6.13 -7.81
N ASP A 90 -15.52 -5.29 -6.84
CA ASP A 90 -15.15 -3.89 -7.07
C ASP A 90 -13.73 -3.75 -7.62
N ILE A 91 -12.87 -4.73 -7.28
CA ILE A 91 -11.44 -4.81 -7.62
C ILE A 91 -11.13 -6.12 -8.35
#